data_AF-A0A5A4LHI6-F1
#
_entry.id   AF-A0A5A4LHI6-F1
#
_cell.length_a   1.000
_cell.length_b   1.000
_cell.length_c   1.000
_cell.angle_alpha   90.00
_cell.angle_beta   90.00
_cell.angle_gamma   90.00
#
_symmetry.space_group_name_H-M   'P 1'
#
loop_
_entity.id
_entity.type
_entity.pdbx_description
1 polymer ?
#
loop_
_entity_poly.entity_id
_entity_poly.type
_entity_poly.pdbx_seq_one_letter_code
_entity_poly.pdbx_strand_id
1 'polypeptide(L)'
;TIIAAVLGVILVLAIHPGNPKLKKQLGEGKKNDEVSSLDAFLDLIRNLFPENLVQACFQQIQTVTKKVLVPPQTEEPPNVTDSVFALMNETMTEAPPEAQLVIKKGLEFKDGMNVLGLIGFFIAFGVAMGKMGEQAKM
;
A
#
# COMPACT_ATOMS: atom_id res chain seq x y z
N THR A 1 -28.38 -7.89 11.19
CA THR A 1 -27.48 -6.85 10.67
C THR A 1 -26.41 -7.42 9.75
N ILE A 2 -25.58 -8.38 10.19
CA ILE A 2 -24.51 -8.96 9.34
C ILE A 2 -25.05 -9.66 8.08
N ILE A 3 -26.05 -10.56 8.21
CA ILE A 3 -26.64 -11.28 7.06
C ILE A 3 -27.23 -10.29 6.05
N ALA A 4 -27.89 -9.23 6.52
CA ALA A 4 -28.44 -8.19 5.66
C ALA A 4 -27.36 -7.40 4.91
N ALA A 5 -26.24 -7.07 5.56
CA ALA A 5 -25.10 -6.40 4.92
C ALA A 5 -24.46 -7.29 3.85
N VAL A 6 -24.24 -8.58 4.16
CA VAL A 6 -23.70 -9.56 3.21
C VAL A 6 -24.62 -9.73 2.00
N LEU A 7 -25.93 -9.92 2.23
CA LEU A 7 -26.92 -9.98 1.15
C LEU A 7 -26.93 -8.71 0.31
N GLY A 8 -26.82 -7.54 0.94
CA GLY A 8 -26.73 -6.25 0.24
C GLY A 8 -25.51 -6.18 -0.69
N VAL A 9 -24.33 -6.59 -0.22
CA VAL A 9 -23.10 -6.63 -1.04
C VAL A 9 -23.27 -7.59 -2.21
N ILE A 10 -23.79 -8.81 -1.97
CA ILE A 10 -24.04 -9.80 -3.02
C ILE A 10 -25.01 -9.26 -4.06
N LEU A 11 -26.10 -8.64 -3.64
CA LEU A 11 -27.12 -8.10 -4.54
C LEU A 11 -26.56 -6.97 -5.42
N VAL A 12 -25.75 -6.07 -4.84
CA VAL A 12 -25.08 -5.00 -5.60
C VAL A 12 -24.09 -5.57 -6.60
N LEU A 13 -23.30 -6.57 -6.21
CA LEU A 13 -22.37 -7.26 -7.13
C LEU A 13 -23.08 -8.11 -8.18
N ALA A 14 -24.31 -8.57 -7.95
CA ALA A 14 -25.08 -9.31 -8.96
C ALA A 14 -25.73 -8.37 -9.98
N ILE A 15 -26.41 -7.33 -9.50
CA ILE A 15 -27.20 -6.41 -10.33
C ILE A 15 -26.30 -5.36 -11.01
N HIS A 16 -25.11 -5.07 -10.46
CA HIS A 16 -24.19 -4.03 -10.94
C HIS A 16 -24.90 -2.69 -11.22
N PRO A 17 -25.56 -2.07 -10.22
CA PRO A 17 -26.26 -0.82 -10.43
C PRO A 17 -25.29 0.29 -10.83
N GLY A 18 -25.60 0.98 -11.93
CA GLY A 18 -24.74 2.02 -12.53
C GLY A 18 -24.71 1.93 -14.05
N ASN A 19 -24.17 2.95 -14.72
CA ASN A 19 -24.07 2.95 -16.19
C ASN A 19 -22.63 2.68 -16.65
N PRO A 20 -22.29 1.47 -17.14
CA PRO A 20 -20.94 1.15 -17.61
C PRO A 20 -20.53 1.94 -18.85
N LYS A 21 -21.48 2.52 -19.60
CA LYS A 21 -21.19 3.35 -20.79
C LYS A 21 -20.57 4.69 -20.42
N LEU A 22 -20.83 5.22 -19.22
CA LEU A 22 -20.18 6.44 -18.72
C LEU A 22 -18.67 6.23 -18.55
N LYS A 23 -18.23 5.03 -18.14
CA LYS A 23 -16.82 4.68 -18.01
C LYS A 23 -16.03 4.83 -19.32
N LYS A 24 -16.68 4.75 -20.48
CA LYS A 24 -16.05 4.97 -21.79
C LYS A 24 -15.93 6.45 -22.17
N GLN A 25 -16.76 7.32 -21.60
CA GLN A 25 -16.71 8.77 -21.83
C GLN A 25 -15.78 9.50 -20.86
N LEU A 26 -15.54 8.92 -19.68
CA LEU A 26 -14.41 9.31 -18.85
C LEU A 26 -13.15 8.71 -19.51
N GLY A 27 -12.24 9.54 -20.02
CA GLY A 27 -11.00 9.08 -20.69
C GLY A 27 -10.12 8.17 -19.82
N GLU A 28 -8.95 7.76 -20.32
CA GLU A 28 -7.99 7.01 -19.52
C GLU A 28 -7.56 7.84 -18.29
N GLY A 29 -8.23 7.62 -17.16
CA GLY A 29 -7.81 8.15 -15.87
C GLY A 29 -6.40 7.64 -15.54
N LYS A 30 -5.69 8.34 -14.65
CA LYS A 30 -4.38 7.89 -14.14
C LYS A 30 -4.46 6.40 -13.79
N LYS A 31 -3.63 5.58 -14.44
CA LYS A 31 -3.44 4.17 -14.08
C LYS A 31 -2.95 4.17 -12.63
N ASN A 32 -3.83 3.83 -11.70
CA ASN A 32 -3.46 3.65 -10.30
C ASN A 32 -2.43 2.53 -10.23
N ASP A 33 -1.48 2.63 -9.29
CA ASP A 33 -0.56 1.55 -9.01
C ASP A 33 -1.36 0.27 -8.69
N GLU A 34 -0.93 -0.85 -9.25
CA GLU A 34 -1.54 -2.14 -8.95
C GLU A 34 -1.28 -2.44 -7.46
N VAL A 35 -2.36 -2.37 -6.68
CA VAL A 35 -2.36 -2.75 -5.27
C VAL A 35 -2.71 -4.23 -5.14
N SER A 36 -1.91 -4.97 -4.38
CA SER A 36 -2.22 -6.38 -4.11
C SER A 36 -3.37 -6.49 -3.11
N SER A 37 -4.28 -7.44 -3.32
CA SER A 37 -5.37 -7.73 -2.36
C SER A 37 -4.84 -8.14 -0.99
N LEU A 38 -3.68 -8.81 -0.94
CA LEU A 38 -3.02 -9.15 0.32
C LEU A 38 -2.48 -7.90 1.03
N ASP A 39 -1.91 -6.96 0.28
CA ASP A 39 -1.44 -5.69 0.85
C ASP A 39 -2.62 -4.91 1.44
N ALA A 40 -3.76 -4.87 0.72
CA ALA A 40 -4.99 -4.24 1.22
C ALA A 40 -5.54 -4.93 2.48
N PHE A 41 -5.47 -6.26 2.57
CA PHE A 41 -5.87 -6.99 3.77
C PHE A 41 -4.93 -6.71 4.96
N LEU A 42 -3.61 -6.66 4.73
CA LEU A 42 -2.65 -6.31 5.76
C LEU A 42 -2.77 -4.84 6.20
N ASP A 43 -3.11 -3.94 5.28
CA ASP A 43 -3.45 -2.55 5.58
C ASP A 43 -4.71 -2.47 6.45
N LEU A 44 -5.72 -3.32 6.21
CA LEU A 44 -6.90 -3.39 7.08
C LEU A 44 -6.53 -3.75 8.53
N ILE A 45 -5.69 -4.78 8.71
CA ILE A 45 -5.24 -5.20 10.05
C ILE A 45 -4.40 -4.11 10.71
N ARG A 46 -3.47 -3.48 9.99
CA ARG A 46 -2.65 -2.38 10.51
C ARG A 46 -3.49 -1.17 10.89
N ASN A 47 -4.52 -0.85 10.11
CA ASN A 47 -5.44 0.23 10.44
C ASN A 47 -6.40 -0.13 11.58
N LEU A 48 -6.68 -1.42 11.84
CA LEU A 48 -7.48 -1.83 13.00
C LEU A 48 -6.78 -1.56 14.34
N PHE A 49 -5.44 -1.62 14.37
CA PHE A 49 -4.62 -1.35 15.55
C PHE A 49 -3.60 -0.24 15.24
N PRO A 50 -4.03 1.04 15.24
CA PRO A 50 -3.14 2.14 14.93
C PRO A 50 -2.02 2.25 15.97
N GLU A 51 -0.79 2.47 15.49
CA GLU A 51 0.38 2.66 16.36
C GLU A 51 0.32 3.97 17.16
N ASN A 52 -0.44 4.96 16.66
CA ASN A 52 -0.63 6.25 17.30
C ASN A 52 -2.08 6.74 17.12
N LEU A 53 -2.74 7.07 18.23
CA LEU A 53 -4.14 7.49 18.23
C LEU A 53 -4.34 8.91 17.69
N VAL A 54 -3.44 9.84 18.01
CA VAL A 54 -3.52 11.23 17.54
C VAL A 54 -3.32 11.28 16.03
N GLN A 55 -2.37 10.50 15.52
CA GLN A 55 -2.13 10.37 14.10
C GLN A 55 -3.31 9.72 13.39
N ALA A 56 -3.94 8.69 13.97
CA ALA A 56 -5.12 8.03 13.41
C ALA A 56 -6.31 8.98 13.20
N CYS A 57 -6.38 10.11 13.93
CA CYS A 57 -7.40 11.14 13.70
C CYS A 57 -7.24 11.85 12.34
N PHE A 58 -6.03 11.86 11.77
CA PHE A 58 -5.73 12.62 10.55
C PHE A 58 -5.13 11.78 9.42
N GLN A 59 -4.63 10.58 9.72
CA GLN A 59 -3.91 9.76 8.77
C GLN A 59 -4.24 8.26 8.89
N GLN A 60 -4.09 7.54 7.78
CA GLN A 60 -4.23 6.09 7.67
C GLN A 60 -3.03 5.46 6.95
N ILE A 61 -2.72 4.21 7.28
CA ILE A 61 -1.60 3.47 6.68
C ILE A 61 -2.04 2.84 5.37
N GLN A 62 -1.25 3.01 4.30
CA GLN A 62 -1.44 2.29 3.06
C GLN A 62 -0.11 1.78 2.50
N THR A 63 -0.11 0.56 2.00
CA THR A 63 0.98 0.00 1.22
C THR A 63 0.96 0.60 -0.17
N VAL A 64 2.08 1.23 -0.55
CA VAL A 64 2.28 1.78 -1.90
C VAL A 64 3.43 1.06 -2.59
N THR A 65 3.27 0.90 -3.90
CA THR A 65 4.26 0.26 -4.75
C THR A 65 5.00 1.33 -5.53
N LYS A 66 6.24 1.63 -5.16
CA LYS A 66 7.08 2.59 -5.90
C LYS A 66 8.04 1.84 -6.82
N LYS A 67 8.00 2.16 -8.11
CA LYS A 67 9.00 1.71 -9.09
C LYS A 67 10.24 2.57 -8.90
N VAL A 68 11.25 2.03 -8.23
CA VAL A 68 12.53 2.73 -8.04
C VAL A 68 13.51 2.20 -9.08
N LEU A 69 14.06 3.10 -9.89
CA LEU A 69 15.21 2.81 -10.73
C LEU A 69 16.40 2.57 -9.79
N VAL A 70 16.80 1.32 -9.61
CA VAL A 70 18.01 1.01 -8.84
C VAL A 70 19.17 1.02 -9.84
N PRO A 71 20.21 1.87 -9.65
CA PRO A 71 21.43 1.77 -10.45
C PRO A 71 22.01 0.36 -10.28
N PRO A 72 22.58 -0.25 -11.34
CA PRO A 72 23.16 -1.58 -11.24
C PRO A 72 24.17 -1.61 -10.09
N GLN A 73 24.13 -2.64 -9.25
CA GLN A 73 25.27 -2.90 -8.38
C GLN A 73 26.44 -3.23 -9.29
N THR A 74 27.46 -2.38 -9.31
CA THR A 74 28.76 -2.73 -9.87
C THR A 74 29.29 -3.87 -9.04
N GLU A 75 29.17 -5.10 -9.52
CA GLU A 75 30.05 -6.18 -9.08
C GLU A 75 31.46 -5.70 -9.43
N GLU A 76 32.27 -5.38 -8.41
CA GLU A 76 33.67 -5.05 -8.65
C GLU A 76 34.36 -6.26 -9.29
N PRO A 77 34.92 -6.14 -10.51
CA PRO A 77 35.48 -7.27 -11.20
C PRO A 77 36.70 -7.81 -10.43
N PRO A 78 36.74 -9.11 -10.09
CA PRO A 78 37.93 -9.71 -9.52
C PRO A 78 38.91 -9.98 -10.66
N ASN A 79 39.90 -9.08 -10.82
CA ASN A 79 41.22 -9.27 -11.44
C ASN A 79 41.59 -8.22 -12.51
N VAL A 80 42.82 -7.74 -12.35
CA VAL A 80 43.51 -6.69 -13.15
C VAL A 80 43.73 -7.09 -14.62
N THR A 81 43.39 -8.31 -15.02
CA THR A 81 43.59 -8.79 -16.40
C THR A 81 42.42 -8.41 -17.34
N ASP A 82 41.20 -8.25 -16.82
CA ASP A 82 40.02 -7.91 -17.63
C ASP A 82 39.94 -6.43 -18.03
N SER A 83 40.59 -5.55 -17.27
CA SER A 83 40.63 -4.10 -17.57
C SER A 83 41.42 -3.76 -18.83
N VAL A 84 42.42 -4.58 -19.18
CA VAL A 84 43.23 -4.41 -20.41
C VAL A 84 42.47 -4.91 -21.64
N PHE A 85 41.62 -5.93 -21.47
CA PHE A 85 40.77 -6.45 -22.54
C PHE A 85 39.60 -5.49 -22.85
N ALA A 86 39.06 -4.81 -21.83
CA ALA A 86 37.99 -3.82 -21.98
C ALA A 86 38.43 -2.57 -22.78
N LEU A 87 39.69 -2.14 -22.64
CA LEU A 87 40.25 -1.00 -23.40
C LEU A 87 40.46 -1.31 -24.89
N MET A 88 40.63 -2.57 -25.27
CA MET A 88 40.85 -2.97 -26.67
C MET A 88 39.55 -3.17 -27.47
N ASN A 89 38.39 -3.22 -26.80
CA ASN A 89 37.09 -3.41 -27.44
C ASN A 89 36.24 -2.11 -27.49
N GLU A 90 36.87 -0.93 -27.43
CA GLU A 90 36.21 0.35 -27.73
C GLU A 90 35.89 0.45 -29.24
N THR A 91 34.93 -0.35 -29.68
CA THR A 91 34.10 -0.02 -30.84
C THR A 91 32.68 0.17 -30.33
N MET A 92 32.35 1.43 -30.03
CA MET A 92 31.04 2.05 -30.16
C MET A 92 29.85 1.09 -30.09
N THR A 93 29.37 0.80 -28.89
CA THR A 93 27.93 0.62 -28.66
C THR A 93 27.62 1.07 -27.23
N GLU A 94 27.31 2.36 -27.07
CA GLU A 94 26.66 2.86 -25.85
C GLU A 94 25.27 2.21 -25.76
N ALA A 95 25.19 1.07 -25.06
CA ALA A 95 23.95 0.62 -24.46
C ALA A 95 23.96 1.14 -23.01
N PRO A 96 23.08 2.08 -22.63
CA PRO A 96 22.91 2.45 -21.23
C PRO A 96 22.59 1.18 -20.44
N PRO A 97 23.22 0.95 -19.27
CA PRO A 97 22.93 -0.24 -18.47
C PRO A 97 21.44 -0.25 -18.16
N GLU A 98 20.76 -1.33 -18.53
CA GLU A 98 19.32 -1.47 -18.34
C GLU A 98 19.00 -1.27 -16.85
N ALA A 99 18.47 -0.10 -16.52
CA ALA A 99 18.07 0.23 -15.18
C ALA A 99 16.95 -0.74 -14.79
N GLN A 100 17.30 -1.78 -14.04
CA GLN A 100 16.32 -2.73 -13.53
C GLN A 100 15.33 -1.96 -12.66
N LEU A 101 14.08 -1.91 -13.12
CA LEU A 101 12.97 -1.37 -12.37
C LEU A 101 12.69 -2.29 -11.19
N VAL A 102 13.35 -2.06 -10.06
CA VAL A 102 13.06 -2.81 -8.84
C VAL A 102 11.79 -2.22 -8.23
N ILE A 103 10.75 -3.04 -8.19
CA ILE A 103 9.50 -2.72 -7.52
C ILE A 103 9.74 -2.79 -6.00
N LYS A 104 9.76 -1.64 -5.32
CA LYS A 104 9.85 -1.58 -3.85
C LYS A 104 8.48 -1.26 -3.27
N LYS A 105 8.03 -2.10 -2.32
CA LYS A 105 6.85 -1.83 -1.52
C LYS A 105 7.25 -1.03 -0.27
N GLY A 106 6.52 0.03 0.00
CA GLY A 106 6.70 0.86 1.19
C GLY A 106 5.36 1.15 1.86
N LEU A 107 5.42 1.55 3.13
CA LEU A 107 4.25 2.08 3.84
C LEU A 107 4.25 3.59 3.73
N GLU A 108 3.08 4.15 3.47
CA GLU A 108 2.84 5.58 3.51
C GLU A 108 1.65 5.91 4.38
N PHE A 109 1.73 7.06 5.06
CA PHE A 109 0.60 7.65 5.73
C PHE A 109 -0.13 8.55 4.75
N LYS A 110 -1.38 8.20 4.47
CA LYS A 110 -2.27 9.03 3.67
C LYS A 110 -3.14 9.88 4.57
N ASP A 111 -3.35 11.12 4.16
CA ASP A 111 -4.28 12.02 4.82
C ASP A 111 -5.71 11.44 4.77
N GLY A 112 -6.36 11.45 5.92
CA GLY A 112 -7.67 10.84 6.14
C GLY A 112 -7.73 10.15 7.50
N MET A 113 -8.87 10.28 8.18
CA MET A 113 -9.09 9.66 9.48
C MET A 113 -9.16 8.13 9.37
N ASN A 114 -8.36 7.42 10.15
CA ASN A 114 -8.47 5.98 10.31
C ASN A 114 -9.66 5.61 11.22
N VAL A 115 -10.86 5.66 10.65
CA VAL A 115 -12.13 5.38 11.36
C VAL A 115 -12.15 3.96 11.95
N LEU A 116 -11.60 2.99 11.23
CA LEU A 116 -11.56 1.59 11.67
C LEU A 116 -10.78 1.45 12.98
N GLY A 117 -9.59 2.05 13.05
CA GLY A 117 -8.73 2.03 14.23
C GLY A 117 -9.35 2.76 15.42
N LEU A 118 -9.96 3.92 15.19
CA LEU A 118 -10.67 4.67 16.24
C LEU A 118 -11.83 3.86 16.82
N ILE A 119 -12.67 3.27 15.97
CA ILE A 119 -13.78 2.42 16.43
C ILE A 119 -13.25 1.22 17.22
N GLY A 120 -12.24 0.52 16.69
CA GLY A 120 -11.63 -0.63 17.36
C GLY A 120 -11.07 -0.27 18.74
N PHE A 121 -10.32 0.83 18.82
CA PHE A 121 -9.78 1.35 20.07
C PHE A 121 -10.87 1.70 21.08
N PHE A 122 -11.88 2.49 20.69
CA PHE A 122 -12.93 2.92 21.62
C PHE A 122 -13.84 1.79 22.09
N ILE A 123 -14.07 0.76 21.26
CA ILE A 123 -14.78 -0.44 21.70
C ILE A 123 -13.95 -1.17 22.77
N ALA A 124 -12.67 -1.42 22.53
CA ALA A 124 -11.80 -2.10 23.48
C ALA A 124 -11.64 -1.30 24.78
N PHE A 125 -11.41 0.01 24.66
CA PHE A 125 -11.31 0.94 25.77
C PHE A 125 -12.62 1.01 26.58
N GLY A 126 -13.77 1.08 25.91
CA GLY A 126 -15.08 1.05 26.55
C GLY A 126 -15.32 -0.25 27.33
N VAL A 127 -14.94 -1.40 26.77
CA VAL A 127 -15.01 -2.69 27.47
C VAL A 127 -14.06 -2.72 28.68
N ALA A 128 -12.85 -2.19 28.55
CA ALA A 128 -11.88 -2.13 29.65
C ALA A 128 -12.37 -1.24 30.79
N MET A 129 -12.81 -0.01 30.49
CA MET A 129 -13.39 0.91 31.48
C MET A 129 -14.64 0.31 32.14
N GLY A 130 -15.49 -0.37 31.36
CA GLY A 130 -16.68 -1.05 31.88
C GLY A 130 -16.35 -2.11 32.95
N LYS A 131 -15.14 -2.69 32.91
CA LYS A 131 -14.66 -3.64 33.93
C LYS A 131 -13.97 -3.01 35.13
N MET A 132 -13.52 -1.75 35.04
CA MET A 132 -12.81 -1.05 36.12
C MET A 132 -13.73 -0.49 37.22
N GLY A 133 -15.06 -0.54 37.05
CA GLY A 133 -16.02 -0.23 38.11
C GLY A 133 -15.89 1.20 38.63
N GLU A 134 -15.74 1.36 39.95
CA GLU A 134 -15.57 2.69 40.58
C GLU A 134 -14.25 3.37 40.24
N GLN A 135 -13.19 2.62 39.93
CA GLN A 135 -11.89 3.22 39.56
C GLN A 135 -11.93 3.94 38.21
N ALA A 136 -12.91 3.64 37.35
CA ALA A 136 -13.14 4.38 36.11
C ALA A 136 -13.94 5.68 36.30
N LYS A 137 -14.52 5.90 37.50
CA LYS A 137 -15.33 7.09 37.81
C LYS A 137 -14.55 8.21 38.52
N MET A 138 -13.36 7.90 39.03
CA MET A 138 -12.43 8.87 39.62
C MET A 138 -11.64 9.57 38.53
#